data_AF-A0AA47FBI1-F1
#
_entry.id   AF-A0AA47FBI1-F1
#
_cell.length_a   1.000
_cell.length_b   1.000
_cell.length_c   1.000
_cell.angle_alpha   90.00
_cell.angle_beta   90.00
_cell.angle_gamma   90.00
#
_symmetry.space_group_name_H-M   'P 1'
#
loop_
_entity.id
_entity.type
_entity.pdbx_description
1 polymer ?
#
loop_
_entity_poly.entity_id
_entity_poly.type
_entity_poly.pdbx_seq_one_letter_code
_entity_poly.pdbx_strand_id
1 'polypeptide(L)'
;MSQLNFGAVMCLVSAALYAIYIILSKYFIERVDAMSLGIWQLGFASLYALVGTLALERSVLPHSGTIWAAVLGLALICSAYGWVMQTIVQAYVSAEFTSFMFSLEPIFTAFFALLFFGEWLSSLAYLGTILIFIGVLLVTYQPKKDKQSILLQEKVNY
;
A
#
# COMPACT_ATOMS: atom_id res chain seq x y z
N MET A 1 -19.95 18.10 -15.47
CA MET A 1 -20.44 17.47 -14.23
C MET A 1 -20.17 15.98 -14.32
N SER A 2 -19.32 15.48 -13.42
CA SER A 2 -19.02 14.08 -13.06
C SER A 2 -19.10 13.00 -14.16
N GLN A 3 -18.06 12.89 -14.99
CA GLN A 3 -17.73 11.61 -15.63
C GLN A 3 -16.99 10.76 -14.60
N LEU A 4 -17.73 10.11 -13.70
CA LEU A 4 -17.18 9.03 -12.87
C LEU A 4 -16.86 7.89 -13.83
N ASN A 5 -15.67 7.92 -14.40
CA ASN A 5 -15.20 6.91 -15.34
C ASN A 5 -15.15 5.56 -14.63
N PHE A 6 -15.43 4.47 -15.35
CA PHE A 6 -15.37 3.11 -14.82
C PHE A 6 -14.05 2.84 -14.08
N GLY A 7 -12.93 3.35 -14.60
CA GLY A 7 -11.63 3.27 -13.92
C GLY A 7 -11.61 3.95 -12.54
N ALA A 8 -12.27 5.09 -12.36
CA ALA A 8 -12.34 5.77 -11.06
C ALA A 8 -13.12 4.93 -10.04
N VAL A 9 -14.20 4.26 -10.47
CA VAL A 9 -14.94 3.31 -9.62
C VAL A 9 -14.06 2.13 -9.23
N MET A 10 -13.32 1.55 -10.17
CA MET A 10 -12.39 0.44 -9.87
C MET A 10 -11.30 0.85 -8.89
N CYS A 11 -10.76 2.06 -9.00
CA CYS A 11 -9.77 2.59 -8.05
C CYS A 11 -10.36 2.71 -6.63
N LEU A 12 -11.59 3.22 -6.49
CA LEU A 12 -12.26 3.33 -5.18
C LEU A 12 -12.54 1.95 -4.57
N VAL A 13 -12.99 0.99 -5.38
CA VAL A 13 -13.20 -0.39 -4.92
C VAL A 13 -11.87 -1.02 -4.50
N SER A 14 -10.80 -0.84 -5.28
CA SER A 14 -9.45 -1.31 -4.93
C SER A 14 -8.96 -0.72 -3.60
N ALA A 15 -9.12 0.59 -3.40
CA ALA A 15 -8.74 1.25 -2.15
C ALA A 15 -9.51 0.70 -0.93
N ALA A 16 -10.82 0.48 -1.08
CA ALA A 16 -11.65 -0.12 -0.02
C ALA A 16 -11.22 -1.56 0.30
N LEU A 17 -10.99 -2.39 -0.71
CA LEU A 17 -10.49 -3.75 -0.53
C LEU A 17 -9.10 -3.78 0.12
N TYR A 18 -8.22 -2.86 -0.27
CA TYR A 18 -6.87 -2.76 0.32
C TYR A 18 -6.92 -2.34 1.79
N ALA A 19 -7.81 -1.42 2.17
CA ALA A 19 -8.03 -1.06 3.58
C ALA A 19 -8.52 -2.26 4.41
N ILE A 20 -9.49 -3.03 3.89
CA ILE A 20 -9.96 -4.27 4.53
C ILE A 20 -8.80 -5.27 4.65
N TYR A 21 -8.00 -5.42 3.61
CA TYR A 21 -6.81 -6.28 3.61
C TYR A 21 -5.82 -5.89 4.71
N ILE A 22 -5.52 -4.60 4.90
CA ILE A 22 -4.61 -4.14 5.96
C ILE A 22 -5.16 -4.51 7.34
N ILE A 23 -6.45 -4.28 7.59
CA ILE A 23 -7.09 -4.58 8.88
C ILE A 23 -7.10 -6.08 9.16
N LEU A 24 -7.51 -6.89 8.17
CA LEU A 24 -7.53 -8.35 8.30
C LEU A 24 -6.11 -8.91 8.45
N SER A 25 -5.15 -8.43 7.66
CA SER A 25 -3.76 -8.84 7.78
C SER A 25 -3.23 -8.56 9.18
N LYS A 26 -3.51 -7.37 9.73
CA LYS A 26 -3.12 -7.03 11.10
C LYS A 26 -3.73 -7.99 12.12
N TYR A 27 -5.01 -8.32 11.99
CA TYR A 27 -5.68 -9.29 12.85
C TYR A 27 -5.08 -10.70 12.78
N PHE A 28 -4.69 -11.16 11.59
CA PHE A 28 -4.10 -12.50 11.42
C PHE A 28 -2.64 -12.55 11.87
N ILE A 29 -1.86 -11.50 11.64
CA ILE A 29 -0.45 -11.42 12.06
C ILE A 29 -0.30 -11.59 13.59
N GLU A 30 -1.30 -11.21 14.38
CA GLU A 30 -1.28 -11.42 15.84
C GLU A 30 -1.55 -12.88 16.27
N ARG A 31 -1.98 -13.73 15.33
CA ARG A 31 -2.41 -15.12 15.59
C ARG A 31 -1.53 -16.17 14.91
N VAL A 32 -0.80 -15.78 13.87
CA VAL A 32 0.09 -16.66 13.11
C VAL A 32 1.45 -16.01 12.90
N ASP A 33 2.46 -16.80 12.61
CA ASP A 33 3.79 -16.29 12.26
C ASP A 33 3.71 -15.34 11.05
N ALA A 34 4.21 -14.12 11.23
CA ALA A 34 4.10 -13.03 10.24
C ALA A 34 4.85 -13.36 8.95
N MET A 35 6.00 -14.03 9.04
CA MET A 35 6.78 -14.44 7.87
C MET A 35 6.01 -15.46 7.04
N SER A 36 5.47 -16.49 7.70
CA SER A 36 4.64 -17.52 7.06
C SER A 36 3.42 -16.91 6.38
N LEU A 37 2.73 -15.97 7.04
CA LEU A 37 1.58 -15.27 6.46
C LEU A 37 1.97 -14.51 5.19
N GLY A 38 3.07 -13.76 5.21
CA GLY A 38 3.53 -13.00 4.05
C GLY A 38 3.89 -13.89 2.85
N ILE A 39 4.53 -15.04 3.12
CA ILE A 39 4.85 -16.05 2.09
C ILE A 39 3.56 -16.60 1.46
N TRP A 40 2.57 -16.95 2.27
CA TRP A 40 1.28 -17.45 1.76
C TRP A 40 0.52 -16.39 0.96
N GLN A 41 0.47 -15.14 1.45
CA GLN A 41 -0.17 -14.03 0.74
C GLN A 41 0.47 -13.80 -0.63
N LEU A 42 1.80 -13.76 -0.70
CA LEU A 42 2.51 -13.61 -1.96
C LEU A 42 2.33 -14.83 -2.88
N GLY A 43 2.34 -16.03 -2.32
CA GLY A 43 2.08 -17.28 -3.05
C GLY A 43 0.73 -17.26 -3.74
N PHE A 44 -0.36 -16.96 -3.01
CA PHE A 44 -1.69 -16.84 -3.60
C PHE A 44 -1.80 -15.68 -4.59
N ALA A 45 -1.21 -14.52 -4.28
CA ALA A 45 -1.18 -13.40 -5.21
C ALA A 45 -0.51 -13.77 -6.55
N SER A 46 0.63 -14.47 -6.50
CA SER A 46 1.32 -14.94 -7.71
C SER A 46 0.52 -15.97 -8.50
N LEU A 47 -0.21 -16.85 -7.81
CA LEU A 47 -1.09 -17.83 -8.44
C LEU A 47 -2.24 -17.14 -9.18
N TYR A 48 -2.90 -16.17 -8.52
CA TYR A 48 -3.97 -15.40 -9.15
C TYR A 48 -3.46 -14.56 -10.32
N ALA A 49 -2.28 -13.95 -10.19
CA ALA A 49 -1.65 -13.22 -11.28
C ALA A 49 -1.35 -14.14 -12.47
N LEU A 50 -0.81 -15.35 -12.23
CA LEU A 50 -0.54 -16.32 -13.28
C LEU A 50 -1.82 -16.75 -14.01
N VAL A 51 -2.88 -17.07 -13.27
CA VAL A 51 -4.19 -17.41 -13.85
C VAL A 51 -4.74 -16.24 -14.66
N GLY A 52 -4.63 -15.01 -14.15
CA GLY A 52 -5.03 -13.79 -14.84
C GLY A 52 -4.27 -13.58 -16.15
N THR A 53 -2.94 -13.72 -16.14
CA THR A 53 -2.11 -13.62 -17.34
C THR A 53 -2.50 -14.66 -18.39
N LEU A 54 -2.80 -15.90 -18.00
CA LEU A 54 -3.20 -16.95 -18.94
C LEU A 54 -4.62 -16.76 -19.50
N ALA A 55 -5.53 -16.16 -18.72
CA ALA A 55 -6.93 -16.02 -19.09
C ALA A 55 -7.25 -14.71 -19.85
N LEU A 56 -6.56 -13.60 -19.53
CA LEU A 56 -6.94 -12.25 -19.97
C LEU A 56 -5.94 -11.62 -20.93
N GLU A 57 -4.67 -12.03 -20.91
CA GLU A 57 -3.59 -11.38 -21.65
C GLU A 57 -2.88 -12.35 -22.61
N ARG A 58 -2.17 -11.81 -23.61
CA ARG A 58 -1.20 -12.60 -24.37
C ARG A 58 0.08 -12.69 -23.56
N SER A 59 0.42 -13.89 -23.10
CA SER A 59 1.69 -14.14 -22.41
C SER A 59 2.86 -13.85 -23.36
N VAL A 60 3.67 -12.84 -23.02
CA VAL A 60 4.91 -12.50 -23.72
C VAL A 60 6.06 -12.70 -22.76
N LEU A 61 6.97 -13.61 -23.10
CA LEU A 61 8.17 -13.83 -22.31
C LEU A 61 9.21 -12.74 -22.60
N PRO A 62 10.02 -12.35 -21.60
CA PRO A 62 11.08 -11.38 -21.81
C PRO A 62 12.08 -11.87 -22.88
N HIS A 63 12.35 -11.01 -23.86
CA HIS A 63 13.20 -11.35 -25.01
C HIS A 63 14.70 -11.05 -24.77
N SER A 64 15.05 -10.32 -23.72
CA SER A 64 16.42 -9.86 -23.45
C SER A 64 16.83 -10.13 -22.00
N GLY A 65 18.13 -10.40 -21.79
CA GLY A 65 18.73 -10.61 -20.47
C GLY A 65 18.53 -9.40 -19.54
N THR A 66 18.52 -8.17 -20.07
CA THR A 66 18.26 -6.97 -19.28
C THR A 66 16.83 -6.94 -18.73
N ILE A 67 15.85 -7.37 -19.54
CA ILE A 67 14.44 -7.43 -19.11
C ILE A 67 14.27 -8.53 -18.07
N TRP A 68 14.93 -9.68 -18.25
CA TRP A 68 14.96 -10.72 -17.23
C TRP A 68 15.58 -10.24 -15.92
N ALA A 69 16.67 -9.48 -15.96
CA ALA A 69 17.27 -8.90 -14.76
C ALA A 69 16.29 -7.94 -14.05
N ALA A 70 15.58 -7.10 -14.80
CA ALA A 70 14.56 -6.21 -14.24
C ALA A 70 13.39 -6.99 -13.61
N VAL A 71 12.89 -8.02 -14.29
CA VAL A 71 11.81 -8.90 -13.80
C VAL A 71 12.23 -9.63 -12.54
N LEU A 72 13.43 -10.22 -12.51
CA LEU A 72 13.95 -10.92 -11.33
C LEU A 72 14.22 -9.95 -10.18
N GLY A 73 14.73 -8.75 -10.46
CA GLY A 73 14.90 -7.69 -9.48
C GLY A 73 13.56 -7.30 -8.83
N LEU A 74 12.53 -7.09 -9.65
CA LEU A 74 11.20 -6.75 -9.17
C LEU A 74 10.57 -7.90 -8.36
N ALA A 75 10.69 -9.13 -8.85
CA ALA A 75 10.12 -10.32 -8.20
C ALA A 75 10.79 -10.62 -6.85
N LEU A 76 12.12 -10.49 -6.75
CA LEU A 76 12.84 -10.84 -5.52
C LEU A 76 12.89 -9.67 -4.52
N ILE A 77 13.22 -8.47 -4.98
CA ILE A 77 13.44 -7.31 -4.09
C ILE A 77 12.12 -6.64 -3.76
N CYS A 78 11.35 -6.26 -4.79
CA CYS A 78 10.11 -5.50 -4.58
C CYS A 78 8.97 -6.38 -4.09
N SER A 79 8.83 -7.60 -4.64
CA SER A 79 7.77 -8.51 -4.25
C SER A 79 8.18 -9.43 -3.09
N ALA A 80 9.11 -10.38 -3.27
CA ALA A 80 9.40 -11.37 -2.23
C ALA A 80 9.89 -10.73 -0.92
N TYR A 81 10.94 -9.92 -0.98
CA TYR A 81 11.45 -9.23 0.20
C TYR A 81 10.46 -8.17 0.70
N GLY A 82 9.96 -7.31 -0.19
CA GLY A 82 9.05 -6.22 0.17
C GLY A 82 7.78 -6.71 0.88
N TRP A 83 7.10 -7.72 0.34
CA TRP A 83 5.85 -8.24 0.90
C TRP A 83 6.05 -8.96 2.24
N VAL A 84 7.11 -9.78 2.35
CA VAL A 84 7.41 -10.47 3.61
C VAL A 84 7.82 -9.46 4.70
N MET A 85 8.68 -8.50 4.36
CA MET A 85 9.07 -7.44 5.32
C MET A 85 7.89 -6.56 5.71
N GLN A 86 7.03 -6.20 4.77
CA GLN A 86 5.79 -5.48 5.07
C GLN A 86 4.98 -6.23 6.12
N THR A 87 4.79 -7.54 5.94
CA THR A 87 4.00 -8.37 6.86
C THR A 87 4.65 -8.45 8.24
N ILE A 88 5.98 -8.59 8.30
CA ILE A 88 6.74 -8.57 9.56
C ILE A 88 6.62 -7.22 10.26
N VAL A 89 6.85 -6.10 9.55
CA VAL A 89 6.75 -4.76 10.12
C VAL A 89 5.35 -4.46 10.61
N GLN A 90 4.33 -4.87 9.85
CA GLN A 90 2.92 -4.72 10.22
C GLN A 90 2.56 -5.48 11.51
N ALA A 91 3.35 -6.48 11.92
CA ALA A 91 3.22 -7.10 13.25
C ALA A 91 3.52 -6.11 14.39
N TYR A 92 4.48 -5.22 14.20
CA TYR A 92 4.97 -4.30 15.23
C TYR A 92 4.31 -2.92 15.21
N VAL A 93 3.65 -2.55 14.12
CA VAL A 93 2.98 -1.24 13.99
C VAL A 93 1.46 -1.38 13.94
N SER A 94 0.73 -0.33 14.31
CA SER A 94 -0.73 -0.34 14.23
C SER A 94 -1.22 -0.25 12.78
N ALA A 95 -2.44 -0.72 12.51
CA ALA A 95 -3.03 -0.66 11.16
C ALA A 95 -3.17 0.79 10.66
N GLU A 96 -3.44 1.73 11.56
CA GLU A 96 -3.51 3.16 11.27
C GLU A 96 -2.15 3.66 10.80
N PHE A 97 -1.07 3.36 11.53
CA PHE A 97 0.28 3.76 11.13
C PHE A 97 0.71 3.11 9.81
N THR A 98 0.40 1.84 9.59
CA THR A 98 0.65 1.17 8.31
C THR A 98 -0.06 1.86 7.15
N SER A 99 -1.36 2.18 7.32
CA SER A 99 -2.14 2.88 6.28
C SER A 99 -1.62 4.30 5.98
N PHE A 100 -1.12 4.99 7.00
CA PHE A 100 -0.46 6.28 6.86
C PHE A 100 0.84 6.17 6.04
N MET A 101 1.69 5.19 6.35
CA MET A 101 2.92 4.94 5.60
C MET A 101 2.64 4.61 4.13
N PHE A 102 1.61 3.80 3.83
CA PHE A 102 1.18 3.56 2.45
C PHE A 102 0.68 4.82 1.74
N SER A 103 0.01 5.72 2.47
CA SER A 103 -0.43 6.99 1.89
C SER A 103 0.73 7.94 1.56
N LEU A 104 1.89 7.77 2.21
CA LEU A 104 3.12 8.51 1.91
C LEU A 104 3.96 7.91 0.78
N GLU A 105 3.76 6.63 0.44
CA GLU A 105 4.45 5.95 -0.66
C GLU A 105 4.51 6.76 -1.97
N PRO A 106 3.42 7.32 -2.51
CA PRO A 106 3.47 8.08 -3.77
C PRO A 106 4.41 9.30 -3.72
N ILE A 107 4.60 9.91 -2.54
CA ILE A 107 5.52 11.04 -2.38
C ILE A 107 6.97 10.56 -2.46
N PHE A 108 7.30 9.44 -1.81
CA PHE A 108 8.62 8.83 -1.92
C PHE A 108 8.89 8.32 -3.34
N THR A 109 7.88 7.72 -3.99
CA THR A 109 7.99 7.28 -5.38
C THR A 109 8.27 8.47 -6.31
N ALA A 110 7.55 9.59 -6.17
CA ALA A 110 7.81 10.79 -6.95
C ALA A 110 9.21 11.37 -6.69
N PHE A 111 9.64 11.38 -5.44
CA PHE A 111 10.98 11.83 -5.05
C PHE A 111 12.09 10.96 -5.65
N PHE A 112 11.96 9.63 -5.58
CA PHE A 112 12.93 8.71 -6.14
C PHE A 112 12.90 8.69 -7.67
N ALA A 113 11.74 8.87 -8.30
CA ALA A 113 11.64 9.01 -9.75
C ALA A 113 12.48 10.19 -10.25
N LEU A 114 12.35 11.35 -9.60
CA LEU A 114 13.18 12.53 -9.91
C LEU A 114 14.68 12.26 -9.68
N LEU A 115 15.03 11.59 -8.57
CA LEU A 115 16.43 11.37 -8.19
C LEU A 115 17.16 10.36 -9.10
N PHE A 116 16.53 9.23 -9.43
CA PHE A 116 17.17 8.12 -10.16
C PHE A 116 16.98 8.21 -11.66
N PHE A 117 15.81 8.66 -12.13
CA PHE A 117 15.49 8.70 -13.56
C PHE A 117 15.67 10.11 -14.15
N GLY A 118 15.83 11.14 -13.31
CA GLY A 118 15.95 12.53 -13.77
C GLY A 118 14.69 13.04 -14.47
N GLU A 119 13.56 12.37 -14.31
CA GLU A 119 12.30 12.73 -14.94
C GLU A 119 11.69 13.93 -14.20
N TRP A 120 11.62 15.07 -14.89
CA TRP A 120 10.94 16.25 -14.38
C TRP A 120 9.43 16.01 -14.35
N LEU A 121 8.83 16.17 -13.18
CA LEU A 121 7.40 16.10 -13.06
C LEU A 121 6.76 17.31 -13.75
N SER A 122 5.63 17.09 -14.43
CA SER A 122 4.80 18.19 -14.90
C SER A 122 4.40 19.10 -13.74
N SER A 123 4.19 20.39 -14.00
CA SER A 123 3.70 21.36 -13.00
C SER A 123 2.42 20.87 -12.31
N LEU A 124 1.56 20.15 -13.04
CA LEU A 124 0.33 19.56 -12.48
C LEU A 124 0.63 18.37 -11.56
N ALA A 125 1.64 17.56 -11.86
CA ALA A 125 2.04 16.44 -11.03
C ALA A 125 2.68 16.92 -9.71
N TYR A 126 3.46 18.00 -9.74
CA TYR A 126 3.93 18.65 -8.52
C TYR A 126 2.76 19.13 -7.63
N LEU A 127 1.74 19.75 -8.22
CA LEU A 127 0.55 20.17 -7.50
C LEU A 127 -0.19 18.97 -6.87
N GLY A 128 -0.30 17.87 -7.61
CA GLY A 128 -0.87 16.61 -7.12
C GLY A 128 -0.10 16.05 -5.92
N THR A 129 1.24 16.00 -5.99
CA THR A 129 2.08 15.53 -4.88
C THR A 129 1.91 16.39 -3.63
N ILE A 130 1.90 17.72 -3.78
CA ILE A 130 1.66 18.65 -2.67
C ILE A 130 0.27 18.41 -2.06
N LEU A 131 -0.75 18.21 -2.90
CA LEU A 131 -2.12 17.98 -2.44
C LEU A 131 -2.26 16.66 -1.67
N ILE A 132 -1.64 15.58 -2.15
CA ILE A 132 -1.59 14.29 -1.45
C ILE A 132 -0.89 14.47 -0.09
N PHE A 133 0.25 15.15 -0.06
CA PHE A 133 1.00 15.40 1.18
C PHE A 133 0.17 16.16 2.22
N ILE A 134 -0.52 17.23 1.81
CA ILE A 134 -1.42 17.98 2.70
C ILE A 134 -2.56 17.09 3.19
N GLY A 135 -3.19 16.31 2.31
CA GLY A 135 -4.28 15.40 2.68
C GLY A 135 -3.84 14.37 3.72
N VAL A 136 -2.66 13.79 3.54
CA VAL A 136 -2.08 12.81 4.47
C VAL A 136 -1.75 13.46 5.83
N LEU A 137 -1.19 14.67 5.84
CA LEU A 137 -0.96 15.41 7.08
C LEU A 137 -2.26 15.73 7.83
N LEU A 138 -3.32 16.13 7.11
CA LEU A 138 -4.61 16.45 7.71
C LEU A 138 -5.29 15.23 8.33
N VAL A 139 -5.28 14.08 7.64
CA VAL A 139 -5.86 12.82 8.15
C VAL A 139 -5.10 12.32 9.38
N THR A 140 -3.79 12.55 9.42
CA THR A 140 -2.91 12.06 10.49
C THR A 140 -2.88 13.01 11.68
N TYR A 141 -3.33 14.25 11.50
CA TYR A 141 -3.48 15.20 12.58
C TYR A 141 -4.62 14.78 13.51
N GLN A 142 -4.30 13.92 14.48
CA GLN A 142 -5.19 13.63 15.59
C GLN A 142 -4.97 14.67 16.69
N PRO A 143 -5.95 15.54 16.99
CA PRO A 143 -5.87 16.37 18.18
C PRO A 143 -5.77 15.44 19.39
N LYS A 144 -4.79 15.66 20.26
CA LYS A 144 -4.66 14.94 21.55
C LYS A 144 -6.04 14.94 22.22
N LYS A 145 -6.67 13.77 22.36
CA LYS A 145 -7.82 13.63 23.24
C LYS A 145 -7.35 14.00 24.64
N ASP A 146 -7.91 15.10 25.15
CA ASP A 146 -7.61 15.59 26.48
C ASP A 146 -7.92 14.49 27.51
N LYS A 147 -6.99 14.20 28.41
CA LYS A 147 -7.11 13.14 29.43
C LYS A 147 -8.40 13.28 30.25
N GLN A 148 -8.95 14.49 30.33
CA GLN A 148 -10.20 14.81 30.99
C GLN A 148 -11.43 14.12 30.35
N SER A 149 -11.44 13.91 29.04
CA SER A 149 -12.56 13.25 28.33
C SER A 149 -12.63 11.74 28.58
N ILE A 150 -11.49 11.09 28.82
CA ILE A 150 -11.39 9.65 29.12
C ILE A 150 -11.84 9.37 30.55
N LEU A 151 -11.45 10.23 31.50
CA LEU A 151 -11.85 10.13 32.92
C LEU A 151 -13.35 10.39 33.15
N LEU A 152 -13.99 11.20 32.30
CA LEU A 152 -15.43 11.44 32.35
C LEU A 152 -16.24 10.23 31.84
N GLN A 153 -15.75 9.51 30.82
CA GLN A 153 -16.41 8.28 30.35
C GLN A 153 -16.29 7.13 31.35
N GLU A 154 -15.16 7.04 32.07
CA GLU A 154 -14.98 6.06 33.15
C GLU A 154 -15.91 6.34 34.34
N LYS A 155 -16.14 7.62 34.69
CA LYS A 155 -17.05 8.02 35.78
C LYS A 155 -18.55 7.90 35.46
N VAL A 156 -18.94 7.89 34.18
CA VAL A 156 -20.35 7.76 33.77
C VAL A 156 -20.79 6.29 33.66
N ASN A 157 -19.83 5.35 33.65
CA ASN A 157 -20.08 3.90 33.60
C ASN A 157 -20.08 3.21 34.99
N TYR A 158 -20.15 3.99 36.08
CA TYR A 158 -20.47 3.53 37.44
C TYR A 158 -21.70 4.28 37.96
#